data_AF-A0A354REF3-F1
#
_entry.id   AF-A0A354REF3-F1
#
_cell.length_a   1.000
_cell.length_b   1.000
_cell.length_c   1.000
_cell.angle_alpha   90.00
_cell.angle_beta   90.00
_cell.angle_gamma   90.00
#
_symmetry.space_group_name_H-M   'P 1'
#
loop_
_entity.id
_entity.type
_entity.pdbx_description
1 polymer ?
#
loop_
_entity_poly.entity_id
_entity_poly.type
_entity_poly.pdbx_seq_one_letter_code
_entity_poly.pdbx_strand_id
1 'polypeptide(L)'
;MKLFLSLAWILPLSLTLFCGFAFSEETNQSSESLISPEANQSVGSSAKPALAYVIPIKDQIGSPILDILRRGLKDAIREDAKVVILDMDTPGGELGVTLEIMQEIIESLEKFEGKIITYVNPEAISAGAYIAIATSEIAFSPKSQIGAAEAVSGGGGNIDASMKRKINSYLKAKIRNYAGDYRYRSQVMAAMMDANESLVIDGQPLLAADGSQIKKRGELLTLTGREACQEYG
;
A
#
# COMPACT_ATOMS: atom_id res chain seq x y z
N MET A 1 2.25 13.09 -33.20
CA MET A 1 3.38 13.86 -33.77
C MET A 1 3.24 15.32 -33.34
N LYS A 2 3.95 15.73 -32.28
CA LYS A 2 4.44 17.09 -31.98
C LYS A 2 5.31 17.01 -30.72
N LEU A 3 6.61 17.19 -30.94
CA LEU A 3 7.67 17.30 -29.94
C LEU A 3 7.57 18.63 -29.19
N PHE A 4 7.92 18.64 -27.90
CA PHE A 4 8.63 19.77 -27.30
C PHE A 4 9.73 19.24 -26.37
N LEU A 5 10.97 19.36 -26.84
CA LEU A 5 12.17 19.38 -26.00
C LEU A 5 12.45 20.86 -25.65
N SER A 6 12.81 21.12 -24.39
CA SER A 6 13.61 22.29 -24.04
C SER A 6 14.67 21.85 -23.04
N LEU A 7 15.93 22.07 -23.41
CA LEU A 7 17.13 21.85 -22.64
C LEU A 7 17.67 23.24 -22.23
N ALA A 8 18.16 23.37 -20.99
CA ALA A 8 19.54 23.74 -20.66
C ALA A 8 19.78 24.84 -19.58
N TRP A 9 20.98 24.70 -18.96
CA TRP A 9 21.82 25.61 -18.15
C TRP A 9 21.43 25.73 -16.64
N ILE A 10 22.18 25.29 -15.59
CA ILE A 10 23.62 25.32 -15.19
C ILE A 10 24.13 26.78 -15.10
N LEU A 11 24.44 27.43 -13.96
CA LEU A 11 25.39 27.16 -12.83
C LEU A 11 25.01 28.00 -11.55
N PRO A 12 25.64 27.75 -10.39
CA PRO A 12 25.38 28.39 -9.10
C PRO A 12 26.34 29.56 -8.79
N LEU A 13 25.96 30.45 -7.85
CA LEU A 13 26.89 31.41 -7.25
C LEU A 13 26.78 31.36 -5.72
N SER A 14 27.84 30.86 -5.09
CA SER A 14 28.13 30.97 -3.66
C SER A 14 28.80 32.31 -3.36
N LEU A 15 28.42 32.99 -2.27
CA LEU A 15 29.33 33.88 -1.55
C LEU A 15 28.98 33.91 -0.07
N THR A 16 29.80 33.23 0.72
CA THR A 16 29.95 33.40 2.17
C THR A 16 30.83 34.62 2.44
N LEU A 17 30.46 35.48 3.39
CA LEU A 17 31.46 36.27 4.12
C LEU A 17 30.95 36.76 5.50
N PHE A 18 31.57 36.16 6.51
CA PHE A 18 32.06 36.69 7.79
C PHE A 18 31.20 37.39 8.85
N CYS A 19 31.47 36.89 10.06
CA CYS A 19 31.06 37.27 11.39
C CYS A 19 31.58 38.66 11.81
N GLY A 20 30.78 39.40 12.57
CA GLY A 20 31.22 40.58 13.32
C GLY A 20 30.49 40.64 14.65
N PHE A 21 31.16 40.17 15.72
CA PHE A 21 30.79 40.45 17.11
C PHE A 21 31.35 41.84 17.47
N ALA A 22 30.51 42.69 18.05
CA ALA A 22 30.93 43.88 18.79
C ALA A 22 30.09 43.99 20.07
N PHE A 23 30.78 43.94 21.20
CA PHE A 23 30.29 44.19 22.55
C PHE A 23 30.83 45.56 22.98
N SER A 24 29.99 46.48 23.49
CA SER A 24 30.33 47.39 24.59
C SER A 24 29.12 48.20 25.07
N GLU A 25 28.82 47.99 26.35
CA GLU A 25 28.41 48.93 27.42
C GLU A 25 27.19 49.87 27.34
N GLU A 26 26.54 49.88 28.51
CA GLU A 26 25.37 50.59 28.99
C GLU A 26 25.45 52.11 28.87
N THR A 27 24.29 52.76 28.71
CA THR A 27 23.84 53.75 29.70
C THR A 27 22.30 53.89 29.67
N ASN A 28 21.79 54.04 30.88
CA ASN A 28 20.41 54.13 31.33
C ASN A 28 19.74 55.47 30.96
N GLN A 29 18.50 55.46 30.47
CA GLN A 29 17.54 56.52 30.77
C GLN A 29 16.08 56.09 30.53
N SER A 30 15.29 56.35 31.57
CA SER A 30 13.88 56.07 31.77
C SER A 30 12.92 56.95 30.96
N SER A 31 11.86 56.37 30.40
CA SER A 31 10.58 57.05 30.20
C SER A 31 9.44 56.03 30.15
N GLU A 32 8.52 56.13 31.11
CA GLU A 32 7.26 55.39 31.18
C GLU A 32 6.34 55.75 30.01
N SER A 33 5.71 54.76 29.39
CA SER A 33 4.42 54.96 28.71
C SER A 33 3.60 53.67 28.71
N LEU A 34 2.38 53.79 29.22
CA LEU A 34 1.39 52.77 29.53
C LEU A 34 0.86 52.05 28.27
N ILE A 35 1.06 50.73 28.15
CA ILE A 35 0.20 49.84 27.35
C ILE A 35 0.06 48.50 28.10
N SER A 36 -1.16 48.21 28.58
CA SER A 36 -1.58 46.95 29.18
C SER A 36 -1.84 45.86 28.12
N PRO A 37 -1.89 44.57 28.52
CA PRO A 37 -1.54 43.44 27.67
C PRO A 37 -2.73 42.95 26.85
N GLU A 38 -2.55 42.80 25.54
CA GLU A 38 -3.44 41.98 24.72
C GLU A 38 -2.66 40.82 24.13
N ALA A 39 -3.11 39.64 24.54
CA ALA A 39 -2.68 38.37 24.06
C ALA A 39 -2.89 38.26 22.55
N ASN A 40 -1.88 37.77 21.84
CA ASN A 40 -2.12 37.00 20.65
C ASN A 40 -1.29 35.71 20.71
N GLN A 41 -1.65 34.87 21.69
CA GLN A 41 -1.41 33.45 21.52
C GLN A 41 -2.40 32.97 20.46
N SER A 42 -1.94 32.86 19.23
CA SER A 42 -2.62 32.06 18.22
C SER A 42 -2.67 30.63 18.74
N VAL A 43 -3.83 30.23 19.27
CA VAL A 43 -4.16 28.87 19.67
C VAL A 43 -4.04 28.00 18.43
N GLY A 44 -2.89 27.37 18.25
CA GLY A 44 -2.75 26.22 17.37
C GLY A 44 -3.62 25.12 17.95
N SER A 45 -4.69 24.76 17.23
CA SER A 45 -5.52 23.60 17.56
C SER A 45 -4.63 22.37 17.68
N SER A 46 -4.38 21.95 18.92
CA SER A 46 -3.78 20.65 19.24
C SER A 46 -4.83 19.56 18.96
N ALA A 47 -5.10 19.30 17.68
CA ALA A 47 -5.87 18.13 17.30
C ALA A 47 -5.13 16.89 17.83
N LYS A 48 -5.83 16.07 18.63
CA LYS A 48 -5.30 14.80 19.10
C LYS A 48 -4.76 14.01 17.90
N PRO A 49 -3.53 13.45 17.95
CA PRO A 49 -2.99 12.70 16.84
C PRO A 49 -3.94 11.55 16.48
N ALA A 50 -4.20 11.37 15.18
CA ALA A 50 -5.04 10.28 14.68
C ALA A 50 -4.41 8.93 15.03
N LEU A 51 -5.23 8.01 15.53
CA LEU A 51 -4.77 6.69 15.93
C LEU A 51 -4.62 5.77 14.72
N ALA A 52 -3.47 5.10 14.62
CA ALA A 52 -3.17 4.08 13.62
C ALA A 52 -2.89 2.75 14.32
N TYR A 53 -3.45 1.67 13.78
CA TYR A 53 -3.14 0.31 14.21
C TYR A 53 -2.25 -0.37 13.18
N VAL A 54 -1.23 -1.09 13.64
CA VAL A 54 -0.39 -1.93 12.79
C VAL A 54 -0.61 -3.38 13.17
N ILE A 55 -1.07 -4.17 12.21
CA ILE A 55 -1.33 -5.61 12.37
C ILE A 55 -0.28 -6.36 11.54
N PRO A 56 0.59 -7.17 12.16
CA PRO A 56 1.60 -7.93 11.43
C PRO A 56 0.96 -9.10 10.67
N ILE A 57 1.20 -9.16 9.36
CA ILE A 57 0.88 -10.30 8.49
C ILE A 57 2.20 -10.84 7.97
N LYS A 58 2.86 -11.67 8.78
CA LYS A 58 4.23 -12.13 8.59
C LYS A 58 4.28 -13.64 8.41
N ASP A 59 5.21 -14.11 7.59
CA ASP A 59 5.46 -15.52 7.31
C ASP A 59 4.27 -16.23 6.62
N GLN A 60 4.23 -17.56 6.70
CA GLN A 60 3.23 -18.37 6.04
C GLN A 60 1.82 -18.10 6.59
N ILE A 61 0.86 -17.85 5.69
CA ILE A 61 -0.56 -17.66 6.04
C ILE A 61 -1.16 -18.95 6.61
N GLY A 62 -1.61 -18.87 7.86
CA GLY A 62 -2.27 -19.93 8.61
C GLY A 62 -3.13 -19.36 9.76
N SER A 63 -3.83 -20.24 10.46
CA SER A 63 -4.80 -19.87 11.52
C SER A 63 -4.28 -18.84 12.55
N PRO A 64 -3.01 -18.87 13.03
CA PRO A 64 -2.53 -17.87 13.97
C PRO A 64 -2.60 -16.42 13.46
N ILE A 65 -2.35 -16.20 12.17
CA ILE A 65 -2.41 -14.86 11.57
C ILE A 65 -3.85 -14.35 11.53
N LEU A 66 -4.82 -15.22 11.23
CA LEU A 66 -6.23 -14.86 11.25
C LEU A 66 -6.68 -14.41 12.64
N ASP A 67 -6.23 -15.07 13.70
CA ASP A 67 -6.56 -14.68 15.07
C ASP A 67 -5.94 -13.33 15.46
N ILE A 68 -4.71 -13.06 15.01
CA ILE A 68 -4.04 -11.75 15.20
C ILE A 68 -4.82 -10.66 14.48
N LEU A 69 -5.20 -10.89 13.22
CA LEU A 69 -5.98 -9.96 12.43
C LEU A 69 -7.32 -9.62 13.09
N ARG A 70 -8.09 -10.63 13.49
CA ARG A 70 -9.40 -10.44 14.16
C ARG A 70 -9.29 -9.57 15.41
N ARG A 71 -8.28 -9.84 16.26
CA ARG A 71 -8.04 -9.03 17.46
C ARG A 71 -7.67 -7.59 17.09
N GLY A 72 -6.73 -7.43 16.17
CA GLY A 72 -6.25 -6.10 15.75
C GLY A 72 -7.35 -5.24 15.12
N LEU A 73 -8.18 -5.81 14.25
CA LEU A 73 -9.32 -5.11 13.64
C LEU A 73 -10.37 -4.74 14.69
N LYS A 74 -10.71 -5.65 15.59
CA LYS A 74 -11.63 -5.38 16.70
C LYS A 74 -11.13 -4.24 17.59
N ASP A 75 -9.85 -4.25 17.95
CA ASP A 75 -9.25 -3.20 18.77
C ASP A 75 -9.22 -1.85 18.02
N ALA A 76 -8.86 -1.85 16.73
CA ALA A 76 -8.85 -0.65 15.91
C ALA A 76 -10.25 0.01 15.80
N ILE A 77 -11.30 -0.81 15.62
CA ILE A 77 -12.68 -0.33 15.59
C ILE A 77 -13.09 0.21 16.96
N ARG A 78 -12.78 -0.50 18.06
CA ARG A 78 -13.13 -0.09 19.42
C ARG A 78 -12.50 1.25 19.81
N GLU A 79 -11.25 1.48 19.41
CA GLU A 79 -10.50 2.69 19.75
C GLU A 79 -10.69 3.84 18.74
N ASP A 80 -11.63 3.73 17.80
CA ASP A 80 -11.88 4.71 16.73
C ASP A 80 -10.60 5.10 15.96
N ALA A 81 -9.81 4.08 15.59
CA ALA A 81 -8.64 4.28 14.74
C ALA A 81 -9.07 4.85 13.38
N LYS A 82 -8.21 5.70 12.79
CA LYS A 82 -8.48 6.26 11.45
C LYS A 82 -7.83 5.43 10.34
N VAL A 83 -6.87 4.59 10.69
CA VAL A 83 -6.21 3.67 9.75
C VAL A 83 -5.78 2.39 10.44
N VAL A 84 -5.92 1.28 9.73
CA VAL A 84 -5.29 0.00 10.03
C VAL A 84 -4.28 -0.29 8.93
N ILE A 85 -3.05 -0.61 9.30
CA ILE A 85 -1.99 -1.01 8.40
C ILE A 85 -1.75 -2.50 8.61
N LEU A 86 -1.97 -3.29 7.57
CA LEU A 86 -1.53 -4.68 7.51
C LEU A 86 -0.07 -4.68 7.05
N ASP A 87 0.87 -4.86 7.98
CA ASP A 87 2.30 -4.92 7.69
C ASP A 87 2.63 -6.30 7.11
N MET A 88 2.70 -6.36 5.78
CA MET A 88 2.65 -7.57 4.98
C MET A 88 4.04 -8.03 4.57
N ASP A 89 4.39 -9.26 4.96
CA ASP A 89 5.57 -9.99 4.49
C ASP A 89 5.27 -11.49 4.48
N THR A 90 4.75 -12.00 3.37
CA THR A 90 4.34 -13.40 3.27
C THR A 90 4.73 -14.02 1.93
N PRO A 91 5.28 -15.26 1.95
CA PRO A 91 5.47 -16.06 0.75
C PRO A 91 4.18 -16.76 0.28
N GLY A 92 3.09 -16.66 1.06
CA GLY A 92 1.83 -17.36 0.79
C GLY A 92 1.36 -18.22 1.95
N GLY A 93 0.38 -19.09 1.70
CA GLY A 93 -0.08 -20.04 2.71
C GLY A 93 -1.41 -20.69 2.33
N GLU A 94 -2.17 -21.08 3.35
CA GLU A 94 -3.37 -21.88 3.16
C GLU A 94 -4.50 -21.07 2.49
N LEU A 95 -5.05 -21.59 1.39
CA LEU A 95 -6.15 -20.93 0.67
C LEU A 95 -7.39 -20.74 1.55
N GLY A 96 -7.76 -21.73 2.38
CA GLY A 96 -8.91 -21.63 3.29
C GLY A 96 -8.79 -20.42 4.22
N VAL A 97 -7.69 -20.35 4.96
CA VAL A 97 -7.38 -19.22 5.86
C VAL A 97 -7.30 -17.90 5.10
N THR A 98 -6.68 -17.89 3.92
CA THR A 98 -6.60 -16.69 3.06
C THR A 98 -8.00 -16.14 2.76
N LEU A 99 -8.94 -17.02 2.41
CA LEU A 99 -10.30 -16.64 2.10
C LEU A 99 -11.08 -16.15 3.33
N GLU A 100 -10.78 -16.67 4.52
CA GLU A 100 -11.34 -16.17 5.78
C GLU A 100 -10.78 -14.79 6.15
N ILE A 101 -9.47 -14.58 6.00
CA ILE A 101 -8.83 -13.26 6.20
C ILE A 101 -9.45 -12.21 5.29
N MET A 102 -9.62 -12.52 3.99
CA MET A 102 -10.27 -11.59 3.06
C MET A 102 -11.69 -11.24 3.50
N GLN A 103 -12.47 -12.24 3.94
CA GLN A 103 -13.84 -12.03 4.40
C GLN A 103 -13.86 -11.12 5.65
N GLU A 104 -12.98 -11.37 6.61
CA GLU A 104 -12.87 -10.56 7.84
C GLU A 104 -12.52 -9.09 7.54
N ILE A 105 -11.58 -8.86 6.60
CA ILE A 105 -11.20 -7.50 6.17
C ILE A 105 -12.42 -6.77 5.58
N ILE A 106 -13.16 -7.44 4.69
CA ILE A 106 -14.29 -6.84 3.99
C ILE A 106 -15.44 -6.55 4.95
N GLU A 107 -15.80 -7.50 5.81
CA GLU A 107 -16.82 -7.28 6.86
C GLU A 107 -16.40 -6.19 7.86
N SER A 108 -15.10 -6.01 8.10
CA SER A 108 -14.60 -4.93 8.93
C SER A 108 -14.70 -3.59 8.22
N LEU A 109 -14.44 -3.51 6.91
CA LEU A 109 -14.61 -2.29 6.11
C LEU A 109 -16.06 -1.79 6.09
N GLU A 110 -17.05 -2.67 6.23
CA GLU A 110 -18.47 -2.28 6.35
C GLU A 110 -18.78 -1.56 7.68
N LYS A 111 -17.96 -1.79 8.72
CA LYS A 111 -18.18 -1.30 10.09
C LYS A 111 -17.15 -0.26 10.52
N PHE A 112 -16.05 -0.14 9.79
CA PHE A 112 -14.91 0.71 10.11
C PHE A 112 -14.95 1.98 9.26
N GLU A 113 -15.05 3.14 9.90
CA GLU A 113 -15.05 4.43 9.20
C GLU A 113 -13.68 4.83 8.63
N GLY A 114 -12.61 4.17 9.10
CA GLY A 114 -11.25 4.38 8.61
C GLY A 114 -10.91 3.56 7.36
N LYS A 115 -9.62 3.52 7.02
CA LYS A 115 -9.11 2.69 5.92
C LYS A 115 -8.30 1.52 6.44
N ILE A 116 -8.46 0.36 5.81
CA ILE A 116 -7.52 -0.76 5.96
C ILE A 116 -6.57 -0.71 4.77
N ILE A 117 -5.28 -0.58 5.04
CA ILE A 117 -4.22 -0.45 4.03
C ILE A 117 -3.28 -1.64 4.18
N THR A 118 -3.01 -2.35 3.10
CA THR A 118 -1.91 -3.31 3.09
C THR A 118 -0.61 -2.59 2.78
N TYR A 119 0.39 -2.68 3.66
CA TYR A 119 1.73 -2.19 3.41
C TYR A 119 2.65 -3.37 3.10
N VAL A 120 3.04 -3.53 1.83
CA VAL A 120 3.87 -4.64 1.37
C VAL A 120 5.35 -4.36 1.64
N ASN A 121 5.94 -5.14 2.55
CA ASN A 121 7.30 -4.94 3.03
C ASN A 121 7.94 -6.24 3.59
N PRO A 122 8.74 -6.96 2.78
CA PRO A 122 8.86 -6.85 1.32
C PRO A 122 7.84 -7.66 0.52
N GLU A 123 7.24 -8.74 1.03
CA GLU A 123 6.53 -9.68 0.16
C GLU A 123 5.00 -9.75 0.36
N ALA A 124 4.26 -9.81 -0.74
CA ALA A 124 2.86 -10.20 -0.80
C ALA A 124 2.65 -11.27 -1.88
N ILE A 125 3.26 -12.45 -1.68
CA ILE A 125 3.22 -13.55 -2.64
C ILE A 125 2.06 -14.48 -2.32
N SER A 126 1.45 -15.04 -3.37
CA SER A 126 0.37 -16.03 -3.26
C SER A 126 -0.80 -15.52 -2.41
N ALA A 127 -1.03 -16.10 -1.24
CA ALA A 127 -2.03 -15.64 -0.28
C ALA A 127 -1.93 -14.13 0.02
N GLY A 128 -0.71 -13.58 0.10
CA GLY A 128 -0.50 -12.15 0.34
C GLY A 128 -1.15 -11.25 -0.70
N ALA A 129 -1.10 -11.64 -1.98
CA ALA A 129 -1.73 -10.88 -3.07
C ALA A 129 -3.26 -10.87 -2.94
N TYR A 130 -3.86 -12.01 -2.56
CA TYR A 130 -5.30 -12.09 -2.29
C TYR A 130 -5.72 -11.19 -1.13
N ILE A 131 -4.97 -11.24 -0.02
CA ILE A 131 -5.25 -10.42 1.18
C ILE A 131 -5.13 -8.94 0.84
N ALA A 132 -4.06 -8.55 0.12
CA ALA A 132 -3.82 -7.16 -0.25
C ALA A 132 -5.00 -6.56 -1.04
N ILE A 133 -5.57 -7.32 -1.96
CA ILE A 133 -6.67 -6.87 -2.83
C ILE A 133 -7.99 -6.66 -2.08
N ALA A 134 -8.19 -7.35 -0.95
CA ALA A 134 -9.35 -7.16 -0.10
C ALA A 134 -9.31 -5.84 0.71
N THR A 135 -8.16 -5.17 0.78
CA THR A 135 -8.01 -3.91 1.52
C THR A 135 -8.39 -2.68 0.70
N SER A 136 -8.58 -1.54 1.36
CA SER A 136 -8.91 -0.27 0.71
C SER A 136 -7.79 0.12 -0.26
N GLU A 137 -6.56 0.18 0.24
CA GLU A 137 -5.39 0.61 -0.52
C GLU A 137 -4.22 -0.33 -0.28
N ILE A 138 -3.30 -0.35 -1.24
CA ILE A 138 -2.06 -1.15 -1.15
C ILE A 138 -0.90 -0.18 -1.32
N ALA A 139 -0.06 -0.10 -0.29
CA ALA A 139 1.18 0.66 -0.28
C ALA A 139 2.37 -0.30 -0.36
N PHE A 140 3.47 0.18 -0.94
CA PHE A 140 4.63 -0.65 -1.27
C PHE A 140 5.91 -0.04 -0.73
N SER A 141 6.77 -0.86 -0.12
CA SER A 141 8.15 -0.46 0.15
C SER A 141 8.99 -0.44 -1.14
N PRO A 142 10.12 0.30 -1.21
CA PRO A 142 10.90 0.42 -2.45
C PRO A 142 11.43 -0.90 -3.04
N LYS A 143 11.56 -1.94 -2.22
CA LYS A 143 12.06 -3.27 -2.62
C LYS A 143 11.00 -4.36 -2.43
N SER A 144 9.72 -4.01 -2.45
CA SER A 144 8.65 -4.98 -2.30
C SER A 144 8.28 -5.69 -3.60
N GLN A 145 7.52 -6.77 -3.46
CA GLN A 145 6.93 -7.53 -4.57
C GLN A 145 5.57 -8.12 -4.23
N ILE A 146 4.69 -8.21 -5.23
CA ILE A 146 3.32 -8.75 -5.11
C ILE A 146 2.96 -9.59 -6.33
N GLY A 147 2.30 -10.74 -6.12
CA GLY A 147 1.79 -11.57 -7.22
C GLY A 147 2.05 -13.06 -7.01
N ALA A 148 2.32 -13.78 -8.12
CA ALA A 148 2.54 -15.23 -8.15
C ALA A 148 1.50 -16.01 -7.31
N ALA A 149 0.23 -15.83 -7.65
CA ALA A 149 -0.93 -16.24 -6.85
C ALA A 149 -1.72 -17.40 -7.43
N GLU A 150 -1.06 -18.27 -8.18
CA GLU A 150 -1.68 -19.51 -8.65
C GLU A 150 -1.90 -20.49 -7.49
N ALA A 151 -3.10 -21.06 -7.41
CA ALA A 151 -3.43 -22.03 -6.37
C ALA A 151 -2.68 -23.35 -6.58
N VAL A 152 -2.03 -23.84 -5.52
CA VAL A 152 -1.33 -25.13 -5.46
C VAL A 152 -1.94 -26.04 -4.40
N SER A 153 -1.69 -27.36 -4.47
CA SER A 153 -2.15 -28.26 -3.41
C SER A 153 -1.38 -27.98 -2.11
N GLY A 154 -1.97 -28.29 -0.95
CA GLY A 154 -1.37 -28.00 0.36
C GLY A 154 0.00 -28.66 0.62
N GLY A 155 0.42 -29.62 -0.21
CA GLY A 155 1.76 -30.21 -0.19
C GLY A 155 2.74 -29.63 -1.21
N GLY A 156 2.40 -28.50 -1.86
CA GLY A 156 3.20 -27.91 -2.95
C GLY A 156 3.12 -28.68 -4.28
N GLY A 157 2.29 -29.72 -4.35
CA GLY A 157 2.09 -30.52 -5.55
C GLY A 157 1.11 -29.87 -6.54
N ASN A 158 1.15 -30.34 -7.78
CA ASN A 158 0.23 -29.90 -8.83
C ASN A 158 -1.22 -30.29 -8.52
N ILE A 159 -2.15 -29.35 -8.70
CA ILE A 159 -3.58 -29.61 -8.68
C ILE A 159 -3.98 -30.16 -10.05
N ASP A 160 -4.84 -31.19 -10.10
CA ASP A 160 -5.43 -31.67 -11.35
C ASP A 160 -6.07 -30.52 -12.15
N ALA A 161 -5.96 -30.56 -13.48
CA ALA A 161 -6.40 -29.48 -14.35
C ALA A 161 -7.90 -29.16 -14.22
N SER A 162 -8.76 -30.17 -13.98
CA SER A 162 -10.20 -29.96 -13.76
C SER A 162 -10.47 -29.23 -12.46
N MET A 163 -9.77 -29.63 -11.39
CA MET A 163 -9.89 -28.97 -10.09
C MET A 163 -9.34 -27.54 -10.13
N LYS A 164 -8.19 -27.32 -10.78
CA LYS A 164 -7.60 -25.99 -10.98
C LYS A 164 -8.57 -25.05 -11.71
N ARG A 165 -9.26 -25.52 -12.76
CA ARG A 165 -10.30 -24.72 -13.44
C ARG A 165 -11.45 -24.33 -12.52
N LYS A 166 -11.92 -25.24 -11.67
CA LYS A 166 -13.00 -24.95 -10.69
C LYS A 166 -12.54 -23.90 -9.67
N ILE A 167 -11.34 -24.06 -9.12
CA ILE A 167 -10.73 -23.12 -8.17
C ILE A 167 -10.59 -21.74 -8.83
N ASN A 168 -9.97 -21.66 -10.01
CA ASN A 168 -9.79 -20.40 -10.72
C ASN A 168 -11.13 -19.71 -11.03
N SER A 169 -12.13 -20.47 -11.50
CA SER A 169 -13.47 -19.92 -11.75
C SER A 169 -14.09 -19.33 -10.49
N TYR A 170 -14.00 -20.03 -9.37
CA TYR A 170 -14.52 -19.58 -8.08
C TYR A 170 -13.77 -18.32 -7.58
N LEU A 171 -12.43 -18.35 -7.57
CA LEU A 171 -11.62 -17.25 -7.07
C LEU A 171 -11.76 -15.99 -7.92
N LYS A 172 -11.81 -16.10 -9.25
CA LYS A 172 -12.07 -14.96 -10.15
C LYS A 172 -13.41 -14.30 -9.86
N ALA A 173 -14.46 -15.10 -9.61
CA ALA A 173 -15.76 -14.55 -9.23
C ALA A 173 -15.70 -13.83 -7.87
N LYS A 174 -15.05 -14.46 -6.89
CA LYS A 174 -14.88 -13.88 -5.55
C LYS A 174 -14.11 -12.56 -5.58
N ILE A 175 -13.03 -12.48 -6.37
CA ILE A 175 -12.27 -11.23 -6.54
C ILE A 175 -13.10 -10.15 -7.21
N ARG A 176 -13.93 -10.46 -8.20
CA ARG A 176 -14.81 -9.42 -8.80
C ARG A 176 -15.77 -8.83 -7.77
N ASN A 177 -16.23 -9.62 -6.80
CA ASN A 177 -17.06 -9.09 -5.71
C ASN A 177 -16.28 -8.19 -4.75
N TYR A 178 -14.98 -8.43 -4.58
CA TYR A 178 -14.15 -7.76 -3.57
C TYR A 178 -13.27 -6.64 -4.11
N ALA A 179 -13.03 -6.62 -5.43
CA ALA A 179 -12.22 -5.62 -6.09
C ALA A 179 -12.88 -4.24 -6.11
N GLY A 180 -14.14 -4.10 -5.69
CA GLY A 180 -14.87 -2.83 -5.63
C GLY A 180 -14.86 -2.07 -6.97
N ASP A 181 -14.84 -0.75 -6.88
CA ASP A 181 -14.84 0.15 -8.05
C ASP A 181 -13.44 0.34 -8.68
N TYR A 182 -12.44 -0.44 -8.25
CA TYR A 182 -11.08 -0.33 -8.78
C TYR A 182 -10.97 -0.99 -10.16
N ARG A 183 -11.01 -0.15 -11.20
CA ARG A 183 -11.04 -0.50 -12.64
C ARG A 183 -10.18 -1.72 -13.03
N TYR A 184 -8.93 -1.78 -12.56
CA TYR A 184 -7.97 -2.81 -12.97
C TYR A 184 -7.71 -3.88 -11.92
N ARG A 185 -8.18 -3.72 -10.68
CA ARG A 185 -7.77 -4.57 -9.55
C ARG A 185 -8.11 -6.05 -9.79
N SER A 186 -9.30 -6.33 -10.32
CA SER A 186 -9.71 -7.71 -10.65
C SER A 186 -8.92 -8.33 -11.82
N GLN A 187 -8.55 -7.52 -12.82
CA GLN A 187 -7.76 -7.97 -13.99
C GLN A 187 -6.30 -8.25 -13.60
N VAL A 188 -5.71 -7.36 -12.80
CA VAL A 188 -4.37 -7.55 -12.23
C VAL A 188 -4.32 -8.84 -11.42
N MET A 189 -5.31 -9.08 -10.55
CA MET A 189 -5.34 -10.33 -9.78
C MET A 189 -5.53 -11.57 -10.64
N ALA A 190 -6.39 -11.49 -11.66
CA ALA A 190 -6.60 -12.60 -12.59
C ALA A 190 -5.27 -13.00 -13.27
N ALA A 191 -4.47 -12.00 -13.68
CA ALA A 191 -3.15 -12.20 -14.25
C ALA A 191 -2.10 -12.71 -13.25
N MET A 192 -2.25 -12.41 -11.96
CA MET A 192 -1.39 -12.96 -10.89
C MET A 192 -1.67 -14.44 -10.61
N MET A 193 -2.89 -14.92 -10.82
CA MET A 193 -3.29 -16.31 -10.46
C MET A 193 -3.40 -17.30 -11.62
N ASP A 194 -3.51 -16.81 -12.86
CA ASP A 194 -3.73 -17.65 -14.02
C ASP A 194 -2.82 -17.22 -15.15
N ALA A 195 -1.86 -18.09 -15.49
CA ALA A 195 -0.88 -17.84 -16.52
C ALA A 195 -1.50 -17.58 -17.92
N ASN A 196 -2.74 -18.02 -18.12
CA ASN A 196 -3.48 -17.83 -19.38
C ASN A 196 -4.20 -16.49 -19.48
N GLU A 197 -4.34 -15.75 -18.37
CA GLU A 197 -4.95 -14.42 -18.39
C GLU A 197 -3.95 -13.40 -18.96
N SER A 198 -4.40 -12.60 -19.90
CA SER A 198 -3.66 -11.43 -20.36
C SER A 198 -3.98 -10.23 -19.47
N LEU A 199 -3.01 -9.33 -19.30
CA LEU A 199 -3.23 -8.04 -18.70
C LEU A 199 -2.94 -6.96 -19.74
N VAL A 200 -3.97 -6.21 -20.09
CA VAL A 200 -3.89 -5.08 -21.02
C VAL A 200 -4.47 -3.87 -20.29
N ILE A 201 -3.65 -2.83 -20.10
CA ILE A 201 -4.03 -1.59 -19.45
C ILE A 201 -4.01 -0.48 -20.50
N ASP A 202 -5.14 0.21 -20.67
CA ASP A 202 -5.35 1.24 -21.70
C ASP A 202 -4.89 0.83 -23.11
N GLY A 203 -5.16 -0.43 -23.46
CA GLY A 203 -4.85 -1.01 -24.78
C GLY A 203 -3.40 -1.45 -24.97
N GLN A 204 -2.54 -1.37 -23.94
CA GLN A 204 -1.14 -1.77 -24.00
C GLN A 204 -0.82 -2.90 -23.01
N PRO A 205 0.13 -3.79 -23.31
CA PRO A 205 0.67 -4.71 -22.32
C PRO A 205 1.43 -3.94 -21.23
N LEU A 206 1.55 -4.55 -20.06
CA LEU A 206 2.35 -3.99 -18.97
C LEU A 206 3.86 -4.10 -19.28
N LEU A 207 4.59 -3.00 -19.18
CA LEU A 207 6.01 -2.92 -19.53
C LEU A 207 6.87 -2.59 -18.30
N ALA A 208 8.04 -3.21 -18.21
CA ALA A 208 9.08 -2.88 -17.25
C ALA A 208 9.80 -1.59 -17.67
N ALA A 209 10.66 -1.07 -16.80
CA ALA A 209 11.42 0.17 -17.06
C ALA A 209 12.34 0.09 -18.29
N ASP A 210 12.77 -1.11 -18.70
CA ASP A 210 13.58 -1.35 -19.90
C ASP A 210 12.74 -1.55 -21.18
N GLY A 211 11.41 -1.43 -21.08
CA GLY A 211 10.47 -1.61 -22.20
C GLY A 211 10.11 -3.07 -22.49
N SER A 212 10.65 -4.04 -21.74
CA SER A 212 10.24 -5.44 -21.86
C SER A 212 8.84 -5.68 -21.28
N GLN A 213 8.11 -6.67 -21.79
CA GLN A 213 6.81 -7.04 -21.21
C GLN A 213 7.02 -7.71 -19.85
N ILE A 214 6.34 -7.21 -18.81
CA ILE A 214 6.43 -7.76 -17.45
C ILE A 214 5.85 -9.17 -17.40
N LYS A 215 4.71 -9.39 -18.07
CA LYS A 215 4.04 -10.69 -18.12
C LYS A 215 4.02 -11.20 -19.55
N LYS A 216 4.72 -12.30 -19.82
CA LYS A 216 4.62 -13.00 -21.11
C LYS A 216 3.52 -14.07 -21.05
N ARG A 217 3.20 -14.61 -22.22
CA ARG A 217 2.22 -15.71 -22.35
C ARG A 217 2.73 -16.93 -21.58
N GLY A 218 1.88 -17.49 -20.70
CA GLY A 218 2.23 -18.67 -19.91
C GLY A 218 2.98 -18.36 -18.61
N GLU A 219 3.21 -17.08 -18.30
CA GLU A 219 3.79 -16.65 -17.03
C GLU A 219 2.69 -16.04 -16.12
N LEU A 220 2.89 -16.11 -14.81
CA LEU A 220 2.09 -15.36 -13.84
C LEU A 220 2.61 -13.94 -13.73
N LEU A 221 1.72 -13.00 -13.41
CA LEU A 221 2.14 -11.64 -13.07
C LEU A 221 2.76 -11.61 -11.68
N THR A 222 3.93 -10.98 -11.57
CA THR A 222 4.50 -10.50 -10.31
C THR A 222 5.02 -9.08 -10.56
N LEU A 223 4.69 -8.16 -9.68
CA LEU A 223 5.08 -6.75 -9.79
C LEU A 223 6.06 -6.43 -8.68
N THR A 224 7.09 -5.65 -9.00
CA THR A 224 7.84 -4.88 -8.01
C THR A 224 6.95 -3.78 -7.43
N GLY A 225 7.30 -3.27 -6.25
CA GLY A 225 6.62 -2.13 -5.64
C GLY A 225 6.56 -0.90 -6.55
N ARG A 226 7.64 -0.65 -7.33
CA ARG A 226 7.70 0.46 -8.28
C ARG A 226 6.69 0.28 -9.43
N GLU A 227 6.61 -0.92 -10.00
CA GLU A 227 5.67 -1.22 -11.09
C GLU A 227 4.22 -1.19 -10.61
N ALA A 228 3.96 -1.66 -9.38
CA ALA A 228 2.63 -1.64 -8.78
C ALA A 228 2.13 -0.22 -8.43
N CYS A 229 3.04 0.72 -8.15
CA CYS A 229 2.71 2.13 -7.91
C CYS A 229 2.56 2.97 -9.19
N GLN A 230 2.75 2.39 -10.38
CA GLN A 230 2.54 3.14 -11.61
C GLN A 230 1.06 3.45 -11.79
N GLU A 231 0.74 4.71 -12.09
CA GLU A 231 -0.62 5.16 -12.35
C GLU A 231 -1.04 4.88 -13.79
N TYR A 232 -2.31 4.52 -13.96
CA TYR A 232 -2.92 4.21 -15.25
C TYR A 232 -4.35 4.79 -15.30
N GLY A 233 -4.71 5.38 -16.43
CA GLY A 233 -5.98 6.11 -16.61
C GLY A 233 -5.90 7.57 -16.18
#